data_AF-A0A7W3JG81-F1
#
_entry.id   AF-A0A7W3JG81-F1
#
_cell.length_a   1.000
_cell.length_b   1.000
_cell.length_c   1.000
_cell.angle_alpha   90.00
_cell.angle_beta   90.00
_cell.angle_gamma   90.00
#
_symmetry.space_group_name_H-M   'P 1'
#
loop_
_entity.id
_entity.type
_entity.pdbx_description
1 polymer ?
#
loop_
_entity_poly.entity_id
_entity_poly.type
_entity_poly.pdbx_seq_one_letter_code
_entity_poly.pdbx_strand_id
1 'polypeptide(L)' 'MDDVVLRVVAGRPTDDELAAVTAVLAALEAEAAATAEVAHAPAAVSAWYRSSRRLRGPVVPGPGHWRGFSG' A
#
# COMPACT_ATOMS: atom_id res chain seq x y z
N MET A 1 -31.35 6.87 4.99
CA MET A 1 -31.63 6.03 3.82
C MET A 1 -30.63 4.90 3.96
N ASP A 2 -31.10 3.68 4.24
CA ASP A 2 -30.19 2.55 4.33
C ASP A 2 -29.48 2.39 2.98
N ASP A 3 -28.15 2.50 2.98
CA ASP A 3 -27.39 2.28 1.78
C ASP A 3 -27.46 0.79 1.42
N VAL A 4 -27.93 0.51 0.21
CA VAL A 4 -28.01 -0.86 -0.28
C VAL A 4 -26.59 -1.35 -0.54
N VAL A 5 -26.10 -2.22 0.34
CA VAL A 5 -24.75 -2.80 0.30
C VAL A 5 -24.56 -3.86 -0.79
N LEU A 6 -25.62 -4.57 -1.20
CA LEU A 6 -25.57 -5.58 -2.26
C LEU A 6 -26.96 -5.80 -2.88
N ARG A 7 -27.04 -5.95 -4.20
CA ARG A 7 -28.29 -6.29 -4.92
C ARG A 7 -28.06 -7.34 -5.99
N VAL A 8 -28.82 -8.42 -5.93
CA VAL A 8 -28.91 -9.42 -7.01
C VAL A 8 -29.77 -8.85 -8.14
N VAL A 9 -29.20 -8.69 -9.33
CA VAL A 9 -29.90 -8.10 -10.49
C VAL A 9 -30.46 -9.16 -11.45
N ALA A 10 -29.99 -10.40 -11.36
CA ALA A 10 -30.43 -11.53 -12.17
C ALA A 10 -30.14 -12.86 -11.45
N GLY A 11 -30.89 -13.91 -11.78
CA GLY A 11 -30.76 -15.23 -11.18
C GLY A 11 -31.53 -15.39 -9.86
N ARG A 12 -31.43 -16.59 -9.27
CA ARG A 12 -32.02 -16.96 -7.98
C ARG A 12 -30.99 -17.78 -7.20
N PRO A 13 -29.99 -17.14 -6.56
CA PRO A 13 -29.02 -17.86 -5.77
C PRO A 13 -29.71 -18.61 -4.63
N THR A 14 -29.12 -19.73 -4.24
CA THR A 14 -29.48 -20.38 -2.98
C THR A 14 -29.00 -19.53 -1.80
N ASP A 15 -29.52 -19.83 -0.61
CA ASP A 15 -29.09 -19.13 0.61
C ASP A 15 -27.59 -19.33 0.87
N ASP A 16 -27.07 -20.53 0.58
CA ASP A 16 -25.64 -20.86 0.72
C ASP A 16 -24.76 -20.06 -0.25
N GLU A 17 -25.20 -19.91 -1.51
CA GLU A 17 -24.48 -19.12 -2.52
C GLU A 17 -24.45 -17.63 -2.15
N LEU A 18 -25.58 -17.09 -1.69
CA LEU A 18 -25.68 -15.71 -1.25
C LEU A 18 -24.80 -15.46 -0.02
N ALA A 19 -24.79 -16.39 0.93
CA ALA A 19 -23.93 -16.34 2.10
C ALA A 19 -22.44 -16.40 1.71
N ALA A 20 -22.07 -17.27 0.77
CA ALA A 20 -20.69 -17.38 0.29
C ALA A 20 -20.20 -16.06 -0.34
N VAL A 21 -20.99 -15.45 -1.23
CA VAL A 21 -20.64 -14.17 -1.86
C VAL A 21 -20.52 -13.06 -0.80
N THR A 22 -21.45 -13.01 0.15
CA THR A 22 -21.43 -12.01 1.24
C THR A 22 -20.19 -12.16 2.11
N ALA A 23 -19.81 -13.40 2.46
CA ALA A 23 -18.61 -13.68 3.23
C ALA A 23 -17.32 -13.24 2.51
N VAL A 24 -17.23 -13.45 1.20
CA VAL A 24 -16.10 -12.99 0.39
C VAL A 24 -16.01 -11.47 0.37
N LEU A 25 -17.13 -10.78 0.14
CA LEU A 25 -17.15 -9.31 0.13
C LEU A 25 -16.76 -8.73 1.50
N ALA A 26 -17.26 -9.30 2.59
CA ALA A 26 -16.90 -8.88 3.94
C ALA A 26 -15.41 -9.10 4.25
N ALA A 27 -14.83 -10.21 3.76
CA ALA A 27 -13.39 -10.47 3.90
C ALA A 27 -12.53 -9.46 3.14
N LEU A 28 -12.93 -9.09 1.91
CA LEU A 28 -12.24 -8.07 1.10
C LEU A 28 -12.33 -6.68 1.74
N GLU A 29 -13.47 -6.33 2.33
CA GLU A 29 -13.63 -5.08 3.07
C GLU A 29 -12.71 -5.02 4.30
N ALA A 30 -12.63 -6.11 5.06
CA ALA A 30 -11.75 -6.21 6.21
C ALA A 30 -10.26 -6.08 5.82
N GLU A 31 -9.85 -6.70 4.70
CA GLU A 31 -8.49 -6.58 4.16
C GLU A 31 -8.17 -5.15 3.70
N ALA A 32 -9.12 -4.51 3.01
CA ALA A 32 -8.99 -3.13 2.57
C ALA A 32 -8.85 -2.17 3.77
N ALA A 33 -9.65 -2.35 4.82
CA ALA A 33 -9.57 -1.57 6.05
C ALA A 33 -8.22 -1.75 6.75
N ALA A 34 -7.73 -3.00 6.85
CA ALA A 34 -6.43 -3.29 7.44
C ALA A 34 -5.27 -2.66 6.64
N THR A 35 -5.38 -2.62 5.31
CA THR A 35 -4.37 -2.01 4.44
C THR A 35 -4.39 -0.48 4.54
N ALA A 36 -5.57 0.12 4.65
CA ALA A 36 -5.72 1.57 4.82
C ALA A 36 -5.05 2.08 6.10
N GLU A 37 -5.16 1.32 7.20
CA GLU A 37 -4.48 1.63 8.46
C GLU A 37 -2.95 1.68 8.30
N VAL A 38 -2.38 0.77 7.51
CA VAL A 38 -0.94 0.73 7.21
C VAL A 38 -0.51 1.88 6.31
N ALA A 39 -1.34 2.29 5.35
CA ALA A 39 -1.05 3.40 4.44
C ALA A 39 -1.04 4.76 5.14
N HIS A 40 -1.73 4.90 6.27
CA HIS A 40 -1.75 6.13 7.08
C HIS A 40 -0.61 6.20 8.11
N ALA A 41 0.10 5.10 8.35
CA ALA A 41 1.32 5.14 9.13
C ALA A 41 2.40 5.92 8.36
N PRO A 42 3.13 6.86 9.01
CA PRO A 42 4.27 7.50 8.36
C PRO A 42 5.21 6.40 7.87
N ALA A 43 5.56 6.42 6.58
CA ALA A 43 6.37 5.38 5.96
C ALA A 43 7.58 5.08 6.84
N ALA A 44 7.57 3.91 7.48
CA ALA A 44 8.63 3.54 8.40
C ALA A 44 9.94 3.56 7.61
N VAL A 45 10.83 4.48 7.97
CA VAL A 45 12.11 4.65 7.31
C VAL A 45 12.79 3.28 7.23
N SER A 46 13.02 2.78 6.02
CA SER A 46 13.44 1.38 5.85
C SER A 46 14.73 1.09 6.62
N ALA A 47 14.91 -0.16 7.06
CA ALA A 47 16.15 -0.56 7.72
C ALA A 47 17.39 -0.27 6.84
N TRP A 48 17.23 -0.37 5.51
CA TRP A 48 18.21 0.03 4.50
C TRP A 48 18.53 1.52 4.54
N TYR A 49 17.53 2.40 4.64
CA TYR A 49 17.76 3.83 4.79
C TYR A 49 18.45 4.14 6.13
N ARG A 50 18.06 3.50 7.24
CA ARG A 50 18.71 3.69 8.55
C ARG A 50 20.15 3.19 8.58
N SER A 51 20.43 2.09 7.88
CA SER A 51 21.78 1.52 7.79
C SER A 51 22.67 2.24 6.78
N SER A 52 22.11 3.12 5.94
CA SER A 52 22.86 4.11 5.16
C SER A 52 23.49 5.13 6.12
N ARG A 53 24.53 4.70 6.84
CA ARG A 53 25.47 5.61 7.49
C ARG A 53 25.93 6.59 6.41
N ARG A 54 26.09 7.87 6.76
CA ARG A 54 26.55 8.91 5.83
C ARG A 54 27.96 8.60 5.35
N LEU A 55 28.11 7.69 4.39
CA LEU A 55 29.37 7.31 3.78
C LEU A 55 29.84 8.36 2.77
N ARG A 56 28.97 9.31 2.39
CA ARG A 56 29.31 10.49 1.60
C ARG A 56 28.60 11.73 2.14
N GLY A 57 29.31 12.86 2.12
CA GLY A 57 28.70 14.18 2.27
C GLY A 57 27.80 14.51 1.05
N PRO A 58 26.97 15.56 1.14
CA PRO A 58 26.17 16.01 0.01
C PRO A 58 27.07 16.33 -1.19
N VAL A 59 26.71 15.84 -2.38
CA VAL A 59 27.37 16.21 -3.64
C VAL A 59 26.94 17.63 -3.98
N VAL A 60 27.88 18.56 -4.04
CA VAL A 60 27.62 19.94 -4.44
C VAL A 60 27.80 20.05 -5.96
N PRO A 61 26.74 20.32 -6.73
CA PRO A 61 26.85 20.51 -8.17
C PRO A 61 27.59 21.83 -8.48
N GLY A 62 28.54 21.80 -9.41
CA GLY A 62 29.21 22.99 -9.90
C GLY A 62 30.31 22.68 -10.92
N PRO A 63 30.74 23.67 -11.74
CA PRO A 63 31.88 23.51 -12.64
C PRO A 63 33.12 23.03 -11.87
N GLY A 64 33.72 21.91 -12.28
CA GLY A 64 34.92 21.34 -11.64
C GLY A 64 34.69 20.42 -10.44
N HIS A 65 33.48 20.35 -9.89
CA HIS A 65 33.17 19.51 -8.72
C HIS A 65 33.00 18.01 -9.04
N TRP A 66 32.99 17.64 -10.32
CA TRP A 66 32.77 16.27 -10.81
C TRP A 66 34.07 15.53 -11.19
N ARG A 67 35.23 15.96 -10.69
CA ARG A 67 36.51 15.31 -11.02
C ARG A 67 36.79 14.14 -10.07
N GLY A 68 36.13 13.01 -10.31
CA GLY A 68 36.44 11.73 -9.70
C GLY A 68 37.10 10.79 -10.72
N PHE A 69 38.32 10.37 -10.41
CA PHE A 69 39.20 9.48 -11.19
C PHE A 69 40.09 10.16 -12.24
N SER A 70 41.33 10.48 -11.84
CA SER A 70 42.50 10.37 -12.70
C SER A 70 43.16 9.04 -12.34
N GLY A 71 43.33 8.15 -13.32
CA GLY A 71 43.87 6.80 -13.11
C GLY A 71 45.19 6.75 -12.36
#